data_AF-A0A958C8D8-F1
#
_entry.id   AF-A0A958C8D8-F1
#
_cell.length_a   1.000
_cell.length_b   1.000
_cell.length_c   1.000
_cell.angle_alpha   90.00
_cell.angle_beta   90.00
_cell.angle_gamma   90.00
#
_symmetry.space_group_name_H-M   'P 1'
#
loop_
_entity.id
_entity.type
_entity.pdbx_description
1 polymer ?
#
loop_
_entity_poly.entity_id
_entity_poly.type
_entity_poly.pdbx_seq_one_letter_code
_entity_poly.pdbx_strand_id
1 'polypeptide(L)'
;GLTFDLYTHTDTQTHWDVTHDLFLRHLEREYIYRAVQQQLYSIDDDRWLPDRYVEGTCPFCKFESARGDQCDNCGRTYDAIELINPRSKISGSTNIEARPTEHFFLDLGKATDFLIEWL
;
A
#
# COMPACT_ATOMS: atom_id res chain seq x y z
N GLY A 1 9.41 -8.09 -33.82
CA GLY A 1 9.60 -7.04 -32.81
C GLY A 1 8.24 -6.51 -32.39
N LEU A 2 8.18 -5.74 -31.30
CA LEU A 2 6.98 -5.02 -30.90
C LEU A 2 6.93 -3.66 -31.61
N THR A 3 5.76 -3.25 -32.09
CA THR A 3 5.53 -1.94 -32.70
C THR A 3 4.37 -1.28 -31.96
N PHE A 4 4.67 -0.21 -31.25
CA PHE A 4 3.68 0.59 -30.52
C PHE A 4 3.54 1.94 -31.21
N ASP A 5 2.29 2.40 -31.38
CA ASP A 5 2.02 3.77 -31.86
C ASP A 5 2.41 4.81 -30.80
N LEU A 6 2.26 4.47 -29.52
CA LEU A 6 2.64 5.30 -28.39
C LEU A 6 3.12 4.43 -27.23
N TYR A 7 4.35 4.67 -26.77
CA TYR A 7 4.92 4.07 -25.57
C TYR A 7 5.42 5.19 -24.66
N THR A 8 4.65 5.49 -23.61
CA THR A 8 4.93 6.58 -22.65
C THR A 8 5.05 6.04 -21.22
N HIS A 9 5.27 6.92 -20.25
CA HIS A 9 5.38 6.59 -18.83
C HIS A 9 4.36 7.38 -17.98
N THR A 10 4.22 6.98 -16.72
CA THR A 10 3.29 7.59 -15.77
C THR A 10 3.79 8.91 -15.21
N ASP A 11 5.08 9.21 -15.35
CA ASP A 11 5.65 10.51 -14.94
C ASP A 11 5.49 11.58 -16.04
N THR A 12 4.25 11.83 -16.48
CA THR A 12 3.95 12.82 -17.51
C THR A 12 2.85 13.77 -17.04
N GLN A 13 2.86 15.00 -17.57
CA GLN A 13 1.83 16.00 -17.24
C GLN A 13 0.42 15.46 -17.48
N THR A 14 0.20 14.79 -18.61
CA THR A 14 -1.10 14.17 -18.93
C THR A 14 -1.53 13.17 -17.87
N HIS A 15 -0.63 12.30 -17.39
CA HIS A 15 -0.95 11.33 -16.36
C HIS A 15 -1.28 12.00 -15.02
N TRP A 16 -0.51 13.02 -14.64
CA TRP A 16 -0.79 13.80 -13.44
C TRP A 16 -2.17 14.48 -13.52
N ASP A 17 -2.48 15.16 -14.62
CA ASP A 17 -3.74 15.89 -14.78
C ASP A 17 -4.95 14.95 -14.70
N VAL A 18 -4.90 13.83 -15.43
CA VAL A 18 -5.99 12.85 -15.47
C VAL A 18 -6.18 12.18 -14.10
N THR A 19 -5.09 11.84 -13.40
CA THR A 19 -5.18 11.17 -12.10
C THR A 19 -5.77 12.11 -11.04
N HIS A 20 -5.37 13.38 -11.02
CA HIS A 20 -5.95 14.36 -10.10
C HIS A 20 -7.42 14.64 -10.41
N ASP A 21 -7.79 14.82 -11.67
CA ASP A 21 -9.19 15.02 -12.08
C ASP A 21 -10.06 13.82 -11.68
N LEU A 22 -9.59 12.59 -11.93
CA LEU A 22 -10.29 11.38 -11.53
C LEU A 22 -10.48 11.30 -10.02
N PHE A 23 -9.40 11.50 -9.25
CA PHE A 23 -9.46 11.48 -7.78
C PHE A 23 -10.44 12.52 -7.24
N LEU A 24 -10.34 13.77 -7.69
CA LEU A 24 -11.19 14.87 -7.21
C LEU A 24 -12.67 14.62 -7.54
N ARG A 25 -12.99 14.15 -8.75
CA ARG A 25 -14.39 13.82 -9.10
C ARG A 25 -14.97 12.70 -8.25
N HIS A 26 -14.18 11.67 -7.93
CA HIS A 26 -14.65 10.59 -7.07
C HIS A 26 -14.78 11.03 -5.62
N LEU A 27 -13.92 11.95 -5.16
CA LEU A 27 -14.04 12.57 -3.84
C LEU A 27 -15.31 13.44 -3.75
N GLU A 28 -15.56 14.30 -4.73
CA GLU A 28 -16.76 15.16 -4.80
C GLU A 28 -18.06 14.35 -4.88
N ARG A 29 -18.02 13.17 -5.52
CA ARG A 29 -19.17 12.25 -5.65
C ARG A 29 -19.27 11.23 -4.51
N GLU A 30 -18.47 11.40 -3.45
CA GLU A 30 -18.45 10.54 -2.27
C GLU A 30 -18.11 9.06 -2.57
N TYR A 31 -17.49 8.77 -3.72
CA TYR A 31 -16.89 7.46 -3.97
C TYR A 31 -15.55 7.30 -3.27
N ILE A 32 -14.94 8.40 -2.80
CA ILE A 32 -13.74 8.35 -1.96
C ILE A 32 -14.09 8.85 -0.56
N TYR A 33 -13.68 8.10 0.47
CA TYR A 33 -13.83 8.47 1.87
C TYR A 33 -12.49 8.39 2.60
N ARG A 34 -12.41 9.07 3.76
CA ARG A 34 -11.22 9.03 4.61
C ARG A 34 -11.40 8.01 5.73
N ALA A 35 -10.35 7.25 6.01
CA ALA A 35 -10.30 6.39 7.19
C ALA A 35 -8.91 6.37 7.78
N VAL A 36 -8.82 6.07 9.07
CA VAL A 36 -7.57 5.95 9.80
C VAL A 36 -7.13 4.49 9.80
N GLN A 37 -5.89 4.23 9.44
CA GLN A 37 -5.25 2.92 9.54
C GLN A 37 -3.99 2.98 10.38
N GLN A 38 -3.62 1.86 10.97
CA GLN A 38 -2.32 1.70 11.62
C GLN A 38 -1.28 1.37 10.56
N GLN A 39 -0.18 2.11 10.54
CA GLN A 39 0.96 1.85 9.68
C GLN A 39 2.25 1.87 10.50
N LEU A 40 3.25 1.10 10.07
CA LEU A 40 4.55 1.11 10.73
C LEU A 40 5.33 2.39 10.42
N TYR A 41 5.90 2.99 11.45
CA TYR A 41 6.76 4.17 11.39
C TYR A 41 8.12 3.84 11.98
N SER A 42 9.19 4.18 11.25
CA SER A 42 10.55 4.11 11.78
C SER A 42 10.90 5.46 12.40
N ILE A 43 11.11 5.47 13.71
CA ILE A 43 11.49 6.69 14.45
C ILE A 43 12.86 7.19 13.98
N ASP A 44 13.80 6.27 13.76
CA ASP A 44 15.17 6.63 13.39
C ASP A 44 15.28 7.09 11.92
N ASP A 45 14.41 6.59 11.03
CA ASP A 45 14.36 7.02 9.61
C ASP A 45 13.41 8.21 9.37
N ASP A 46 12.71 8.64 10.42
CA ASP A 46 11.67 9.67 10.43
C ASP A 46 10.67 9.53 9.28
N ARG A 47 10.11 8.32 9.09
CA ARG A 47 9.15 8.04 8.02
C ARG A 47 8.24 6.83 8.28
N TRP A 48 7.11 6.84 7.58
CA TRP A 48 6.27 5.66 7.38
C TRP A 48 6.99 4.62 6.52
N LEU A 49 6.81 3.34 6.88
CA LEU A 49 7.37 2.20 6.16
C LEU A 49 6.26 1.51 5.35
N PRO A 50 6.28 1.64 4.00
CA PRO A 50 5.60 0.70 3.11
C PRO A 50 6.06 -0.74 3.37
N ASP A 51 5.19 -1.72 3.12
CA ASP A 51 5.43 -3.14 3.43
C ASP A 51 6.76 -3.67 2.87
N ARG A 52 7.16 -3.22 1.67
CA ARG A 52 8.43 -3.60 1.04
C ARG A 52 9.68 -3.17 1.81
N TYR A 53 9.55 -2.19 2.70
CA TYR A 53 10.61 -1.67 3.55
C TYR A 53 10.53 -2.19 4.99
N VAL A 54 9.61 -3.11 5.26
CA VAL A 54 9.50 -3.81 6.53
C VAL A 54 9.98 -5.24 6.34
N GLU A 55 10.88 -5.67 7.22
CA GLU A 55 11.16 -7.08 7.42
C GLU A 55 10.95 -7.44 8.88
N GLY A 56 10.79 -8.72 9.18
CA GLY A 56 10.62 -9.19 10.54
C GLY A 56 10.47 -10.69 10.61
N THR A 57 10.07 -11.17 11.78
CA THR A 57 9.85 -12.58 12.02
C THR A 57 8.40 -12.94 11.69
N CYS A 58 8.22 -13.91 10.78
CA CYS A 58 6.91 -14.41 10.37
C CYS A 58 6.10 -14.87 11.60
N PRO A 59 4.86 -14.38 11.79
CA PRO A 59 4.05 -14.75 12.95
C PRO A 59 3.69 -16.24 12.95
N PHE A 60 3.64 -16.88 11.78
CA PHE A 60 3.19 -18.26 11.61
C PHE A 60 4.30 -19.32 11.67
N CYS A 61 5.42 -19.11 10.99
CA CYS A 61 6.50 -20.11 10.88
C CYS A 61 7.82 -19.68 11.53
N LYS A 62 7.86 -18.49 12.16
CA LYS A 62 9.02 -17.92 12.85
C LYS A 62 10.26 -17.68 11.99
N PHE A 63 10.10 -17.65 10.66
CA PHE A 63 11.17 -17.24 9.75
C PHE A 63 11.54 -15.77 9.99
N GLU A 64 12.80 -15.49 10.31
CA GLU A 64 13.26 -14.18 10.82
C GLU A 64 13.40 -13.07 9.76
N SER A 65 13.31 -13.43 8.48
CA SER A 65 13.47 -12.49 7.36
C SER A 65 12.24 -12.46 6.45
N ALA A 66 11.07 -12.55 7.06
CA ALA A 66 9.81 -12.43 6.37
C ALA A 66 9.54 -10.95 6.00
N ARG A 67 8.89 -10.72 4.86
CA ARG A 67 8.54 -9.37 4.39
C ARG A 67 7.27 -8.88 5.09
N GLY A 68 7.02 -7.58 5.00
CA GLY A 68 5.81 -6.93 5.52
C GLY A 68 4.51 -7.57 5.07
N ASP A 69 4.42 -8.01 3.82
CA ASP A 69 3.17 -8.49 3.19
C ASP A 69 3.07 -10.02 3.06
N GLN A 70 4.22 -10.71 3.07
CA GLN A 70 4.29 -12.15 2.86
C GLN A 70 5.53 -12.80 3.48
N CYS A 71 5.43 -14.09 3.77
CA CYS A 71 6.56 -14.91 4.18
C CYS A 71 7.00 -15.84 3.03
N ASP A 72 8.21 -15.62 2.51
CA ASP A 72 8.78 -16.43 1.44
C ASP A 72 9.09 -17.88 1.87
N ASN A 73 9.12 -18.17 3.18
CA ASN A 73 9.36 -19.51 3.71
C ASN A 73 8.08 -20.38 3.78
N CYS A 74 6.92 -19.81 4.14
CA CYS A 74 5.67 -20.57 4.29
C CYS A 74 4.55 -20.14 3.34
N GLY A 75 4.78 -19.12 2.50
CA GLY A 75 3.84 -18.64 1.48
C GLY A 75 2.61 -17.89 2.01
N ARG A 76 2.52 -17.64 3.33
CA ARG A 76 1.38 -16.91 3.92
C ARG A 76 1.53 -15.41 3.73
N THR A 77 0.41 -14.75 3.48
CA THR A 77 0.24 -13.29 3.50
C THR A 77 -0.31 -12.82 4.84
N TYR A 78 -0.02 -11.58 5.20
CA TYR A 78 -0.46 -10.91 6.43
C TYR A 78 -0.15 -9.41 6.32
N ASP A 79 -0.63 -8.60 7.26
CA ASP A 79 -0.29 -7.19 7.32
C ASP A 79 1.07 -6.98 8.02
N ALA A 80 1.81 -5.93 7.64
CA ALA A 80 3.14 -5.68 8.19
C ALA A 80 3.15 -5.48 9.71
N ILE A 81 2.05 -4.97 10.27
CA ILE A 81 1.84 -4.82 11.72
C ILE A 81 1.80 -6.16 12.47
N GLU A 82 1.51 -7.26 11.78
CA GLU A 82 1.48 -8.61 12.38
C GLU A 82 2.87 -9.25 12.49
N LEU A 83 3.91 -8.65 11.89
CA LEU A 83 5.28 -9.14 12.02
C LEU A 83 5.77 -9.06 13.46
N ILE A 84 6.47 -10.10 13.89
CA ILE A 84 7.19 -10.12 15.15
C ILE A 84 8.53 -9.42 14.95
N ASN A 85 8.93 -8.52 15.85
CA ASN A 85 10.19 -7.77 15.77
C ASN A 85 10.40 -7.11 14.38
N PRO A 86 9.48 -6.21 13.95
CA PRO A 86 9.62 -5.52 12.68
C PRO A 86 10.89 -4.65 12.70
N ARG A 87 11.53 -4.55 11.54
CA ARG A 87 12.73 -3.74 11.31
C ARG A 87 12.64 -3.02 9.97
N SER A 88 13.25 -1.85 9.91
CA SER A 88 13.42 -1.09 8.68
C SER A 88 14.44 -1.78 7.78
N LYS A 89 14.05 -2.13 6.56
CA LYS A 89 14.97 -2.62 5.53
C LYS A 89 15.93 -1.53 5.03
N ILE A 90 15.60 -0.26 5.27
CA ILE A 90 16.38 0.90 4.82
C ILE A 90 17.62 1.06 5.68
N SER A 91 17.45 1.10 7.01
CA SER A 91 18.52 1.38 7.97
C SER A 91 18.88 0.21 8.89
N GLY A 92 18.04 -0.82 8.95
CA GLY A 92 18.13 -1.88 9.96
C GLY A 92 17.54 -1.48 11.32
N SER A 93 16.96 -0.28 11.46
CA SER A 93 16.36 0.16 12.72
C SER A 93 15.27 -0.80 13.20
N THR A 94 15.28 -1.10 14.49
CA THR A 94 14.24 -1.84 15.20
C THR A 94 13.34 -0.91 16.02
N ASN A 95 13.58 0.40 15.98
CA ASN A 95 12.79 1.43 16.65
C ASN A 95 11.54 1.76 15.82
N ILE A 96 10.71 0.73 15.65
CA ILE A 96 9.51 0.74 14.81
C ILE A 96 8.27 0.75 15.69
N GLU A 97 7.32 1.63 15.38
CA GLU A 97 6.03 1.67 16.07
C GLU A 97 4.87 1.76 15.09
N ALA A 98 3.72 1.20 15.48
CA ALA A 98 2.48 1.40 14.76
C ALA A 98 1.88 2.75 15.14
N ARG A 99 1.65 3.61 14.15
CA ARG A 99 1.00 4.91 14.33
C ARG A 99 -0.27 4.99 13.47
N PRO A 100 -1.30 5.71 13.93
CA PRO A 100 -2.46 6.01 13.10
C PRO A 100 -2.10 7.02 12.01
N THR A 101 -2.57 6.78 10.79
CA THR A 101 -2.49 7.70 9.66
C THR A 101 -3.81 7.70 8.89
N GLU A 102 -4.25 8.89 8.47
CA GLU A 102 -5.44 9.05 7.64
C GLU A 102 -5.10 8.76 6.18
N HIS A 103 -5.94 7.97 5.51
CA HIS A 103 -5.81 7.62 4.10
C HIS A 103 -7.15 7.81 3.39
N PHE A 104 -7.09 7.96 2.06
CA PHE A 104 -8.26 7.98 1.19
C PHE A 104 -8.53 6.58 0.63
N PHE A 105 -9.78 6.12 0.73
CA PHE A 105 -10.24 4.82 0.24
C PHE A 105 -11.29 5.01 -0.84
N LEU A 106 -11.22 4.21 -1.90
CA LEU A 106 -12.28 4.11 -2.90
C LEU A 106 -13.34 3.14 -2.41
N ASP A 107 -14.58 3.61 -2.28
CA ASP A 107 -15.76 2.81 -2.01
C ASP A 107 -16.22 2.11 -3.30
N LEU A 108 -15.53 1.03 -3.64
CA LEU A 108 -15.89 0.18 -4.78
C LEU A 108 -17.29 -0.45 -4.59
N GLY A 109 -17.76 -0.59 -3.35
CA GLY A 109 -19.08 -1.10 -3.02
C GLY A 109 -20.18 -0.30 -3.71
N LYS A 110 -20.08 1.04 -3.73
CA LYS A 110 -21.00 1.94 -4.44
C LYS A 110 -21.09 1.73 -5.96
N ALA A 111 -20.10 1.08 -6.57
CA ALA A 111 -20.09 0.81 -8.01
C ALA A 111 -20.59 -0.61 -8.34
N THR A 112 -20.96 -1.42 -7.35
CA THR A 112 -21.23 -2.85 -7.54
C THR A 112 -22.33 -3.12 -8.57
N ASP A 113 -23.49 -2.47 -8.45
CA ASP A 113 -24.62 -2.71 -9.34
C ASP A 113 -24.28 -2.36 -10.80
N PHE A 114 -23.60 -1.23 -11.01
CA PHE A 114 -23.13 -0.81 -12.33
C PHE A 114 -22.11 -1.81 -12.92
N LEU A 115 -21.15 -2.26 -12.11
CA LEU A 115 -20.13 -3.21 -12.56
C LEU A 115 -20.73 -4.58 -12.88
N ILE A 116 -21.75 -5.04 -12.13
CA ILE A 116 -22.46 -6.28 -12.41
C ILE A 116 -23.27 -6.16 -13.71
N GLU A 117 -23.95 -5.04 -13.95
CA GLU A 117 -24.71 -4.82 -15.19
C GLU A 117 -23.81 -4.79 -16.44
N TRP A 118 -22.58 -4.28 -16.30
CA TRP A 118 -21.62 -4.18 -17.39
C TRP A 118 -21.02 -5.55 -17.81
N LEU A 119 -20.93 -6.51 -16.88
CA LEU A 119 -20.34 -7.84 -17.09
C LEU A 119 -21.28 -8.80 -17.83
#